data_AF-A0A942S9X8-F1
#
_entry.id   AF-A0A942S9X8-F1
#
_cell.length_a   1.000
_cell.length_b   1.000
_cell.length_c   1.000
_cell.angle_alpha   90.00
_cell.angle_beta   90.00
_cell.angle_gamma   90.00
#
_symmetry.space_group_name_H-M   'P 1'
#
loop_
_entity.id
_entity.type
_entity.pdbx_description
1 polymer ?
#
loop_
_entity_poly.entity_id
_entity_poly.type
_entity_poly.pdbx_seq_one_letter_code
_entity_poly.pdbx_strand_id
1 'polypeptide(L)'
;MKNNILLLLLAFIINSAIGQSAVSNDLILIVERKPFISKTSSGLILKFKPDKLLRIKTVDGRKIVSSNYILLDNTILMNRKSRNEAAETDTISLKDIAFIKGKVYDDFGRKIGGGIIVIGCLPLGAFSAHVVALFGGSAFMGALPFIGLAAVGLSSMGARRFNTTNMWKLKIIEE
;
A
#
# COMPACT_ATOMS: atom_id res chain seq x y z
N MET A 1 17.17 -15.24 28.57
CA MET A 1 15.96 -14.41 28.86
C MET A 1 15.74 -13.25 27.89
N LYS A 2 16.77 -12.56 27.36
CA LYS A 2 16.59 -11.43 26.42
C LYS A 2 15.94 -11.81 25.06
N ASN A 3 16.16 -13.02 24.54
CA ASN A 3 15.58 -13.44 23.25
C ASN A 3 14.05 -13.66 23.30
N ASN A 4 13.49 -14.05 24.44
CA ASN A 4 12.05 -14.29 24.56
C ASN A 4 11.25 -12.99 24.57
N ILE A 5 11.82 -11.91 25.11
CA ILE A 5 11.18 -10.59 25.14
C ILE A 5 11.09 -10.00 23.73
N LEU A 6 12.15 -10.17 22.91
CA LEU A 6 12.14 -9.72 21.52
C LEU A 6 11.08 -10.48 20.70
N LEU A 7 10.95 -11.79 20.91
CA LEU A 7 9.96 -12.62 20.22
C LEU A 7 8.52 -12.25 20.61
N LEU A 8 8.28 -11.97 21.90
CA LEU A 8 6.96 -11.55 22.40
C LEU A 8 6.58 -10.16 21.90
N LEU A 9 7.55 -9.25 21.81
CA LEU A 9 7.36 -7.91 21.26
C LEU A 9 7.12 -7.95 19.74
N LEU A 10 7.79 -8.87 19.03
CA LEU A 10 7.53 -9.13 17.61
C LEU A 10 6.12 -9.71 17.39
N ALA A 11 5.71 -10.70 18.20
CA ALA A 11 4.37 -11.27 18.16
C ALA A 11 3.28 -10.25 18.51
N PHE A 12 3.54 -9.36 19.46
CA PHE A 12 2.64 -8.27 19.83
C PHE A 12 2.52 -7.23 18.72
N ILE A 13 3.61 -6.85 18.05
CA ILE A 13 3.58 -5.94 16.88
C ILE A 13 2.82 -6.59 15.71
N ILE A 14 3.01 -7.90 15.49
CA ILE A 14 2.30 -8.64 14.44
C ILE A 14 0.80 -8.69 14.74
N ASN A 15 0.39 -9.03 15.97
CA ASN A 15 -1.03 -9.09 16.35
C ASN A 15 -1.71 -7.72 16.40
N SER A 16 -1.02 -6.69 16.91
CA SER A 16 -1.57 -5.31 16.96
C SER A 16 -1.70 -4.69 15.57
N ALA A 17 -0.92 -5.12 14.58
CA ALA A 17 -1.10 -4.73 13.18
C ALA A 17 -2.30 -5.42 12.48
N ILE A 18 -2.78 -6.54 13.03
CA ILE A 18 -3.86 -7.37 12.47
C ILE A 18 -5.23 -7.03 13.10
N GLY A 19 -5.25 -6.51 14.33
CA GLY A 19 -6.48 -6.36 15.13
C GLY A 19 -7.36 -5.11 14.91
N GLN A 20 -7.12 -4.27 13.91
CA GLN A 20 -7.99 -3.09 13.71
C GLN A 20 -9.27 -3.43 12.92
N SER A 21 -10.29 -3.78 13.71
CA SER A 21 -11.71 -3.42 13.59
C SER A 21 -12.33 -3.50 12.19
N ALA A 22 -13.00 -4.62 11.92
CA ALA A 22 -13.98 -4.75 10.86
C ALA A 22 -15.28 -4.07 11.29
N VAL A 23 -15.48 -2.81 10.91
CA VAL A 23 -16.83 -2.29 10.71
C VAL A 23 -17.15 -2.68 9.27
N SER A 24 -18.12 -3.59 9.06
CA SER A 24 -18.49 -3.96 7.69
C SER A 24 -19.14 -2.73 7.05
N ASN A 25 -18.37 -2.06 6.19
CA ASN A 25 -18.97 -1.29 5.13
C ASN A 25 -19.33 -2.31 4.06
N ASP A 26 -20.62 -2.51 3.84
CA ASP A 26 -21.13 -3.41 2.81
C ASP A 26 -20.66 -2.98 1.41
N LEU A 27 -20.17 -1.75 1.26
CA LEU A 27 -19.63 -1.21 0.01
C LEU A 27 -18.09 -1.27 -0.03
N ILE A 28 -17.57 -1.78 -1.15
CA ILE A 28 -16.14 -1.87 -1.44
C ILE A 28 -15.79 -1.09 -2.71
N LEU A 29 -14.73 -0.28 -2.61
CA LEU A 29 -14.12 0.35 -3.76
C LEU A 29 -13.22 -0.65 -4.49
N ILE A 30 -13.55 -0.93 -5.75
CA ILE A 30 -12.77 -1.81 -6.61
C ILE A 30 -12.09 -1.04 -7.75
N VAL A 31 -10.93 -1.54 -8.13
CA VAL A 31 -10.20 -1.09 -9.31
C VAL A 31 -10.08 -2.25 -10.27
N GLU A 32 -10.62 -2.07 -11.47
CA GLU A 32 -10.57 -3.04 -12.55
C GLU A 32 -9.65 -2.56 -13.66
N ARG A 33 -8.81 -3.46 -14.18
CA ARG A 33 -8.05 -3.17 -15.40
C ARG A 33 -8.96 -3.35 -16.62
N LYS A 34 -9.10 -2.30 -17.45
CA LYS A 34 -9.67 -2.37 -18.79
C LYS A 34 -8.92 -3.46 -19.58
N PRO A 35 -9.62 -4.44 -20.17
CA PRO A 35 -8.99 -5.46 -20.99
C PRO A 35 -8.31 -4.81 -22.19
N PHE A 36 -7.06 -5.18 -22.46
CA PHE A 36 -6.25 -4.54 -23.50
C PHE A 36 -6.65 -5.02 -24.90
N ILE A 37 -6.93 -6.32 -25.07
CA ILE A 37 -7.56 -6.96 -26.25
C ILE A 37 -8.10 -8.34 -25.78
N SER A 38 -9.29 -8.73 -26.23
CA SER A 38 -9.94 -10.06 -26.09
C SER A 38 -10.60 -10.44 -24.75
N LYS A 39 -11.74 -11.13 -24.91
CA LYS A 39 -12.81 -11.45 -23.95
C LYS A 39 -12.48 -12.51 -22.88
N THR A 40 -11.22 -12.88 -22.66
CA THR A 40 -10.91 -14.10 -21.88
C THR A 40 -9.91 -13.95 -20.74
N SER A 41 -9.36 -12.75 -20.50
CA SER A 41 -8.66 -12.52 -19.24
C SER A 41 -9.62 -11.83 -18.28
N SER A 42 -10.07 -12.55 -17.26
CA SER A 42 -10.64 -11.97 -16.05
C SER A 42 -9.76 -10.79 -15.64
N GLY A 43 -10.25 -9.56 -15.85
CA GLY A 43 -9.50 -8.35 -15.56
C GLY A 43 -9.01 -8.42 -14.12
N LEU A 44 -7.80 -7.94 -13.83
CA LEU A 44 -7.31 -7.92 -12.46
C LEU A 44 -8.23 -6.97 -11.66
N ILE A 45 -9.11 -7.54 -10.83
CA ILE A 45 -9.98 -6.81 -9.92
C ILE A 45 -9.26 -6.73 -8.59
N LEU A 46 -9.01 -5.51 -8.11
CA LEU A 46 -8.39 -5.27 -6.82
C LEU A 46 -9.35 -4.50 -5.94
N LYS A 47 -9.69 -5.09 -4.81
CA LYS A 47 -10.57 -4.50 -3.79
C LYS A 47 -9.74 -3.64 -2.84
N PHE A 48 -10.09 -2.39 -2.59
CA PHE A 48 -9.47 -1.61 -1.52
C PHE A 48 -9.97 -2.06 -0.16
N LYS A 49 -9.10 -2.01 0.85
CA LYS A 49 -9.50 -2.27 2.23
C LYS A 49 -10.29 -1.08 2.78
N PRO A 50 -11.52 -1.28 3.29
CA PRO A 50 -12.22 -0.26 4.04
C PRO A 50 -11.38 0.16 5.25
N ASP A 51 -11.58 1.40 5.71
CA ASP A 51 -10.94 1.97 6.91
C ASP A 51 -9.40 2.06 6.86
N LYS A 52 -8.82 1.98 5.66
CA LYS A 52 -7.39 2.26 5.44
C LYS A 52 -7.23 3.57 4.70
N LEU A 53 -6.11 4.25 5.00
CA LEU A 53 -5.77 5.52 4.38
C LEU A 53 -5.84 5.44 2.85
N LEU A 54 -6.71 6.26 2.28
CA LEU A 54 -6.89 6.45 0.86
C LEU A 54 -6.34 7.82 0.47
N ARG A 55 -5.55 7.87 -0.61
CA ARG A 55 -5.05 9.10 -1.20
C ARG A 55 -5.59 9.22 -2.61
N ILE A 56 -6.38 10.25 -2.85
CA ILE A 56 -6.96 10.55 -4.15
C ILE A 56 -6.31 11.82 -4.70
N LYS A 57 -6.02 11.82 -6.00
CA LYS A 57 -5.76 13.05 -6.75
C LYS A 57 -6.82 13.16 -7.84
N THR A 58 -7.53 14.27 -7.85
CA THR A 58 -8.57 14.55 -8.84
C THR A 58 -7.96 15.02 -10.15
N VAL A 59 -8.76 15.04 -11.21
CA VAL A 59 -8.37 15.57 -12.53
C VAL A 59 -7.98 17.05 -12.45
N ASP A 60 -8.69 17.83 -11.62
CA ASP A 60 -8.37 19.24 -11.32
C ASP A 60 -7.04 19.43 -10.54
N GLY A 61 -6.38 18.35 -10.17
CA GLY A 61 -5.10 18.37 -9.46
C GLY A 61 -5.20 18.42 -7.93
N ARG A 62 -6.40 18.51 -7.35
CA ARG A 62 -6.61 18.47 -5.89
C ARG A 62 -6.16 17.14 -5.33
N LYS A 63 -5.48 17.16 -4.18
CA LYS A 63 -4.99 15.97 -3.48
C LYS A 63 -5.71 15.83 -2.14
N ILE A 64 -6.44 14.75 -1.97
CA ILE A 64 -7.24 14.48 -0.78
C ILE A 64 -6.72 13.20 -0.14
N VAL A 65 -6.51 13.25 1.17
CA VAL A 65 -5.98 12.13 1.94
C VAL A 65 -6.86 11.96 3.17
N SER A 66 -7.50 10.80 3.29
CA SER A 66 -8.30 10.47 4.46
C SER A 66 -8.32 8.97 4.75
N SER A 67 -8.46 8.63 6.02
CA SER A 67 -8.82 7.30 6.48
C SER A 67 -10.32 7.12 6.65
N ASN A 68 -11.07 8.23 6.71
CA ASN A 68 -12.50 8.24 6.97
C ASN A 68 -13.20 8.71 5.70
N TYR A 69 -13.74 7.75 4.97
CA TYR A 69 -14.49 7.99 3.75
C TYR A 69 -15.73 7.10 3.71
N ILE A 70 -16.79 7.60 3.08
CA ILE A 70 -18.02 6.86 2.82
C ILE A 70 -18.09 6.63 1.32
N LEU A 71 -18.41 5.41 0.93
CA LEU A 71 -18.65 5.05 -0.46
C LEU A 71 -20.15 5.14 -0.73
N LEU A 72 -20.51 5.75 -1.84
CA LEU A 72 -21.87 5.83 -2.37
C LEU A 72 -21.80 5.46 -3.85
N ASP A 73 -22.76 4.73 -4.41
CA ASP A 73 -22.83 4.25 -5.80
C ASP A 73 -21.71 4.66 -6.77
N ASN A 74 -21.61 5.97 -7.10
CA ASN A 74 -20.59 6.51 -7.99
C ASN A 74 -19.80 7.71 -7.40
N THR A 75 -19.83 7.90 -6.08
CA THR A 75 -19.14 9.00 -5.38
C THR A 75 -18.47 8.53 -4.10
N ILE A 76 -17.43 9.25 -3.68
CA ILE A 76 -16.72 9.03 -2.43
C ILE A 76 -16.82 10.31 -1.62
N LEU A 77 -17.40 10.22 -0.43
CA LEU A 77 -17.35 11.29 0.57
C LEU A 77 -16.09 11.11 1.39
N MET A 78 -15.19 12.08 1.40
CA MET A 78 -13.96 12.04 2.18
C MET A 78 -13.95 13.18 3.19
N ASN A 79 -13.73 12.86 4.46
CA ASN A 79 -13.49 13.90 5.45
C ASN A 79 -12.04 14.38 5.35
N ARG A 80 -11.86 15.63 4.92
CA ARG A 80 -10.57 16.29 4.86
C ARG A 80 -10.28 16.91 6.22
N LYS A 81 -9.29 16.35 6.94
CA LYS A 81 -8.73 17.02 8.12
C LYS A 81 -7.67 18.03 7.67
N SER A 82 -8.05 19.30 7.57
CA SER A 82 -7.11 20.42 7.50
C SER A 82 -6.57 20.69 8.91
N ARG A 83 -5.28 20.98 9.05
CA ARG A 83 -4.60 21.03 10.36
C ARG A 83 -5.12 22.14 11.29
N ASN A 84 -5.91 23.09 10.77
CA ASN A 84 -6.40 24.28 11.47
C ASN A 84 -7.86 24.69 11.13
N GLU A 85 -8.64 23.86 10.43
CA GLU A 85 -10.01 24.22 10.01
C GLU A 85 -11.00 23.09 10.33
N ALA A 86 -12.29 23.44 10.38
CA ALA A 86 -13.39 22.51 10.59
C ALA A 86 -13.32 21.33 9.60
N ALA A 87 -13.77 20.15 10.03
CA ALA A 87 -13.78 18.97 9.18
C ALA A 87 -14.68 19.22 7.95
N GLU A 88 -14.07 19.43 6.79
CA GLU A 88 -14.78 19.64 5.54
C GLU A 88 -15.00 18.28 4.86
N THR A 89 -16.22 18.04 4.39
CA THR A 89 -16.58 16.82 3.68
C THR A 89 -16.45 17.07 2.18
N ASP A 90 -15.41 16.49 1.56
CA ASP A 90 -15.21 16.54 0.12
C ASP A 90 -16.03 15.43 -0.55
N THR A 91 -16.90 15.79 -1.49
CA THR A 91 -17.60 14.82 -2.34
C THR A 91 -16.86 14.68 -3.67
N ILE A 92 -16.42 13.46 -3.99
CA ILE A 92 -15.61 13.18 -5.18
C ILE A 92 -16.34 12.16 -6.05
N SER A 93 -16.66 12.51 -7.29
CA SER A 93 -17.16 11.54 -8.27
C SER A 93 -16.05 10.59 -8.71
N LEU A 94 -16.37 9.31 -8.91
CA LEU A 94 -15.39 8.32 -9.38
C LEU A 94 -14.76 8.70 -10.74
N LYS A 95 -15.50 9.45 -11.57
CA LYS A 95 -15.05 9.92 -12.88
C LYS A 95 -13.97 11.00 -12.78
N ASP A 96 -13.98 11.77 -11.70
CA ASP A 96 -13.08 12.91 -11.49
C ASP A 96 -11.80 12.51 -10.74
N ILE A 97 -11.66 11.23 -10.42
CA ILE A 97 -10.44 10.67 -9.85
C ILE A 97 -9.48 10.40 -11.01
N ALA A 98 -8.34 11.09 -11.01
CA ALA A 98 -7.24 10.80 -11.93
C ALA A 98 -6.28 9.74 -11.35
N PHE A 99 -6.14 9.72 -10.03
CA PHE A 99 -5.19 8.85 -9.36
C PHE A 99 -5.67 8.45 -7.98
N ILE A 100 -5.48 7.18 -7.62
CA ILE A 100 -5.86 6.64 -6.32
C ILE A 100 -4.75 5.75 -5.74
N LYS A 101 -4.47 5.93 -4.45
CA LYS A 101 -3.53 5.11 -3.70
C LYS A 101 -4.13 4.63 -2.39
N GLY A 102 -4.00 3.34 -2.11
CA GLY A 102 -4.58 2.71 -0.92
C GLY A 102 -4.10 1.27 -0.73
N LYS A 103 -4.46 0.65 0.40
CA LYS A 103 -4.20 -0.77 0.65
C LYS A 103 -5.29 -1.61 -0.02
N VAL A 104 -4.91 -2.69 -0.69
CA VAL A 104 -5.86 -3.61 -1.34
C VAL A 104 -5.91 -4.97 -0.64
N TYR A 105 -7.01 -5.70 -0.81
CA TYR A 105 -7.11 -7.13 -0.55
C TYR A 105 -6.26 -7.93 -1.57
N ASP A 106 -5.82 -9.12 -1.18
CA ASP A 106 -5.00 -10.03 -1.99
C ASP A 106 -3.65 -9.50 -2.50
N ASP A 107 -3.00 -8.63 -1.72
CA ASP A 107 -1.62 -8.22 -1.98
C ASP A 107 -0.58 -9.26 -1.52
N PHE A 108 -1.01 -10.50 -1.27
CA PHE A 108 -0.21 -11.55 -0.63
C PHE A 108 1.05 -11.87 -1.44
N GLY A 109 0.94 -12.02 -2.76
CA GLY A 109 2.08 -12.31 -3.63
C GLY A 109 3.16 -11.21 -3.63
N ARG A 110 2.76 -9.93 -3.62
CA ARG A 110 3.70 -8.80 -3.52
C ARG A 110 4.28 -8.65 -2.13
N LYS A 111 3.51 -8.92 -1.08
CA LYS A 111 4.00 -8.91 0.30
C LYS A 111 5.02 -10.01 0.52
N ILE A 112 4.75 -11.23 0.05
CA ILE A 112 5.69 -12.35 0.11
C ILE A 112 6.92 -12.04 -0.74
N GLY A 113 6.75 -11.63 -2.01
CA GLY A 113 7.88 -11.30 -2.89
C GLY A 113 8.76 -10.17 -2.33
N GLY A 114 8.15 -9.08 -1.87
CA GLY A 114 8.85 -7.98 -1.23
C GLY A 114 9.54 -8.39 0.08
N GLY A 115 8.88 -9.22 0.89
CA GLY A 115 9.43 -9.76 2.13
C GLY A 115 10.63 -10.68 1.88
N ILE A 116 10.57 -11.56 0.88
CA ILE A 116 11.68 -12.44 0.48
C ILE A 116 12.88 -11.61 0.04
N ILE A 117 12.66 -10.55 -0.77
CA ILE A 117 13.74 -9.65 -1.19
C ILE A 117 14.41 -9.00 0.03
N VAL A 118 13.62 -8.49 0.98
CA VAL A 118 14.16 -7.87 2.21
C VAL A 118 14.95 -8.89 3.03
N ILE A 119 14.38 -10.07 3.29
CA ILE A 119 15.00 -11.12 4.10
C ILE A 119 16.29 -11.62 3.43
N GLY A 120 16.31 -11.79 2.11
CA GLY A 120 17.50 -12.21 1.36
C GLY A 120 18.60 -11.15 1.31
N CYS A 121 18.24 -9.87 1.28
CA CYS A 121 19.21 -8.76 1.23
C CYS A 121 19.95 -8.55 2.55
N LEU A 122 19.35 -8.87 3.69
CA LEU A 122 19.99 -8.68 5.01
C LEU A 122 21.28 -9.50 5.20
N PRO A 123 21.29 -10.84 5.04
CA PRO A 123 22.51 -11.64 5.21
C PRO A 123 23.55 -11.34 4.11
N LEU A 124 23.11 -11.11 2.87
CA LEU A 124 24.02 -10.77 1.76
C LEU A 124 24.66 -9.39 1.96
N GLY A 125 23.89 -8.40 2.42
CA GLY A 125 24.39 -7.08 2.76
C GLY A 125 25.36 -7.11 3.93
N ALA A 126 25.06 -7.89 4.98
CA ALA A 126 25.96 -8.06 6.12
C ALA A 126 27.28 -8.76 5.72
N PHE A 127 27.20 -9.81 4.89
CA PHE A 127 28.39 -10.49 4.37
C PHE A 127 29.24 -9.57 3.50
N SER A 128 28.61 -8.86 2.56
CA SER A 128 29.31 -7.92 1.69
C SER A 128 29.96 -6.77 2.47
N ALA A 129 29.25 -6.20 3.45
CA ALA A 129 29.81 -5.18 4.34
C ALA A 129 31.02 -5.69 5.12
N HIS A 130 30.97 -6.93 5.61
CA HIS A 130 32.07 -7.56 6.34
C HIS A 130 33.30 -7.79 5.44
N VAL A 131 33.10 -8.32 4.23
CA VAL A 131 34.18 -8.50 3.25
C VAL A 131 34.83 -7.16 2.89
N VAL A 132 34.03 -6.13 2.58
CA VAL A 132 34.57 -4.81 2.22
C VAL A 132 35.34 -4.18 3.39
N ALA A 133 34.86 -4.34 4.63
CA ALA A 133 35.55 -3.85 5.81
C ALA A 133 36.91 -4.56 6.04
N LEU A 134 36.99 -5.86 5.77
CA LEU A 134 38.24 -6.63 5.89
C LEU A 134 39.33 -6.15 4.93
N PHE A 135 38.96 -5.65 3.75
CA PHE A 135 39.89 -5.07 2.77
C PHE A 135 40.12 -3.55 2.95
N GLY A 136 39.77 -2.99 4.12
CA GLY A 136 39.97 -1.58 4.44
C GLY A 136 38.98 -0.62 3.79
N GLY A 137 37.93 -1.14 3.15
CA GLY A 137 36.85 -0.35 2.58
C GLY A 137 35.77 0.01 3.60
N SER A 138 34.86 0.90 3.20
CA SER A 138 33.70 1.24 4.03
C SER A 138 32.64 0.15 3.99
N ALA A 139 32.30 -0.42 5.15
CA ALA A 139 31.22 -1.39 5.33
C ALA A 139 29.88 -0.88 4.75
N PHE A 140 29.65 0.43 4.82
CA PHE A 140 28.46 1.07 4.25
C PHE A 140 28.42 0.94 2.72
N MET A 141 29.56 1.11 2.05
CA MET A 141 29.66 0.97 0.60
C MET A 141 29.40 -0.48 0.15
N GLY A 142 29.84 -1.47 0.93
CA GLY A 142 29.52 -2.88 0.68
C GLY A 142 28.04 -3.22 0.89
N ALA A 143 27.39 -2.61 1.88
CA ALA A 143 25.96 -2.83 2.15
C ALA A 143 25.03 -2.09 1.17
N LEU A 144 25.50 -1.01 0.54
CA LEU A 144 24.67 -0.06 -0.23
C LEU A 144 23.75 -0.71 -1.27
N PRO A 145 24.22 -1.65 -2.11
CA PRO A 145 23.37 -2.28 -3.13
C PRO A 145 22.22 -3.07 -2.51
N PHE A 146 22.48 -3.75 -1.38
CA PHE A 146 21.51 -4.57 -0.67
C PHE A 146 20.51 -3.73 0.12
N ILE A 147 20.94 -2.58 0.66
CA ILE A 147 20.04 -1.59 1.26
C ILE A 147 19.08 -1.05 0.20
N GLY A 148 19.57 -0.75 -1.00
CA GLY A 148 18.74 -0.32 -2.13
C GLY A 148 17.69 -1.37 -2.52
N LEU A 149 18.11 -2.64 -2.65
CA LEU A 149 17.21 -3.75 -2.96
C LEU A 149 16.19 -4.01 -1.85
N ALA A 150 16.60 -3.95 -0.58
CA ALA A 150 15.70 -4.07 0.55
C ALA A 150 14.67 -2.93 0.58
N ALA A 151 15.07 -1.70 0.24
CA ALA A 151 14.13 -0.57 0.13
C ALA A 151 13.09 -0.79 -0.99
N VAL A 152 13.50 -1.34 -2.13
CA VAL A 152 12.59 -1.73 -3.21
C VAL A 152 11.62 -2.82 -2.74
N GLY A 153 12.14 -3.87 -2.09
CA GLY A 153 11.34 -4.94 -1.48
C GLY A 153 10.29 -4.38 -0.53
N LEU A 154 10.68 -3.53 0.41
CA LEU A 154 9.78 -2.90 1.38
C LEU A 154 8.73 -2.01 0.71
N SER A 155 9.12 -1.22 -0.30
CA SER A 155 8.19 -0.38 -1.06
C SER A 155 7.14 -1.20 -1.82
N SER A 156 7.51 -2.40 -2.27
CA SER A 156 6.63 -3.30 -3.00
C SER A 156 5.54 -3.94 -2.12
N MET A 157 5.73 -3.96 -0.79
CA MET A 157 4.76 -4.45 0.20
C MET A 157 3.72 -3.39 0.61
N GLY A 158 3.90 -2.14 0.17
CA GLY A 158 3.10 -0.98 0.58
C GLY A 158 1.82 -0.74 -0.25
N ALA A 159 1.14 0.37 0.04
CA ALA A 159 -0.09 0.78 -0.64
C ALA A 159 0.06 0.86 -2.17
N ARG A 160 -0.93 0.34 -2.90
CA ARG A 160 -0.96 0.34 -4.37
C ARG A 160 -1.38 1.68 -4.92
N ARG A 161 -0.89 1.99 -6.12
CA ARG A 161 -1.00 3.27 -6.84
C ARG A 161 -1.62 2.95 -8.20
N PHE A 162 -2.83 3.45 -8.46
CA PHE A 162 -3.55 3.23 -9.72
C PHE A 162 -3.83 4.55 -10.42
N ASN A 163 -3.50 4.61 -11.70
CA ASN A 163 -3.82 5.75 -12.55
C ASN A 163 -5.08 5.45 -13.38
N THR A 164 -6.17 6.12 -13.06
CA THR A 164 -7.50 5.92 -13.63
C THR A 164 -7.69 6.68 -14.95
N THR A 165 -6.77 7.57 -15.32
CA THR A 165 -6.78 8.19 -16.66
C THR A 165 -6.51 7.19 -17.79
N ASN A 166 -5.96 6.01 -17.47
CA ASN A 166 -5.48 5.04 -18.44
C ASN A 166 -6.32 3.74 -18.43
N MET A 167 -5.66 2.62 -18.12
CA MET A 167 -6.19 1.25 -18.17
C MET A 167 -7.03 0.88 -16.94
N TRP A 168 -7.23 1.75 -15.96
CA TRP A 168 -7.91 1.38 -14.71
C TRP A 168 -9.26 2.07 -14.61
N LYS A 169 -10.31 1.33 -14.27
CA LYS A 169 -11.66 1.84 -13.96
C LYS A 169 -11.94 1.64 -12.48
N LEU A 170 -12.57 2.62 -11.86
CA LEU A 170 -13.11 2.52 -10.51
C LEU A 170 -14.57 2.10 -10.56
N LYS A 171 -14.98 1.24 -9.62
CA LYS A 171 -16.38 0.94 -9.33
C LYS A 171 -16.55 0.74 -7.83
N ILE A 172 -17.77 0.95 -7.35
CA ILE A 172 -18.17 0.57 -6.00
C ILE A 172 -19.15 -0.59 -6.16
N ILE A 173 -18.96 -1.64 -5.37
CA ILE A 173 -19.83 -2.81 -5.34
C ILE A 173 -20.20 -3.14 -3.91
N GLU A 174 -21.34 -3.79 -3.71
CA GLU A 174 -21.64 -4.45 -2.44
C GLU A 174 -20.80 -5.73 -2.31
N GLU A 175 -20.23 -5.98 -1.13
CA GLU A 175 -19.42 -7.17 -0.83
C GLU A 175 -20.26 -8.45 -0.69
#